data_AF-A0A969ZN91-F1
#
_entry.id   AF-A0A969ZN91-F1
#
_cell.length_a   1.000
_cell.length_b   1.000
_cell.length_c   1.000
_cell.angle_alpha   90.00
_cell.angle_beta   90.00
_cell.angle_gamma   90.00
#
_symmetry.space_group_name_H-M   'P 1'
#
loop_
_entity.id
_entity.type
_entity.pdbx_description
1 polymer ?
#
loop_
_entity_poly.entity_id
_entity_poly.type
_entity_poly.pdbx_seq_one_letter_code
_entity_poly.pdbx_strand_id
1 'polypeptide(L)'
;MFGCRKLLCVATTVLGLILIGLGVFLLASSFPLSFITIGVIVGGLLLLVIGCLGKCLRIPGLLCLLLTLITLFLIITGVLAIVLISSIVIGLILIGLGVLTLLLTAICLINTCCCPSKDKPC
;
A
#
# COMPACT_ATOMS: atom_id res chain seq x y z
N MET A 1 5.21 10.74 21.07
CA MET A 1 4.80 9.42 20.53
C MET A 1 3.54 9.42 19.65
N PHE A 2 2.64 10.42 19.71
CA PHE A 2 1.47 10.51 18.81
C PHE A 2 1.79 10.91 17.36
N GLY A 3 2.94 11.53 17.10
CA GLY A 3 3.32 12.01 15.76
C GLY A 3 3.53 10.89 14.73
N CYS A 4 4.31 9.85 15.06
CA CYS A 4 4.62 8.78 14.10
C CYS A 4 3.40 7.99 13.63
N ARG A 5 2.45 7.67 14.51
CA ARG A 5 1.23 6.93 14.12
C ARG A 5 0.35 7.78 13.21
N LYS A 6 0.21 9.07 13.52
CA LYS A 6 -0.57 10.01 12.70
C LYS A 6 0.10 10.20 11.33
N LEU A 7 1.42 10.34 11.30
CA LEU A 7 2.19 10.50 10.07
C LEU A 7 2.16 9.24 9.19
N LEU A 8 2.29 8.04 9.78
CA LEU A 8 2.12 6.78 9.05
C LEU A 8 0.71 6.67 8.45
N CYS A 9 -0.32 7.06 9.20
CA CYS A 9 -1.68 6.98 8.71
C CYS A 9 -1.97 7.97 7.57
N VAL A 10 -1.40 9.17 7.66
CA VAL A 10 -1.44 10.15 6.56
C VAL A 10 -0.67 9.61 5.35
N ALA A 11 0.51 9.02 5.56
CA ALA A 11 1.29 8.46 4.48
C ALA A 11 0.57 7.30 3.77
N THR A 12 -0.11 6.42 4.51
CA THR A 12 -0.87 5.30 3.91
C THR A 12 -2.14 5.75 3.21
N THR A 13 -2.82 6.80 3.68
CA THR A 13 -3.97 7.39 2.97
C THR A 13 -3.55 8.07 1.68
N VAL A 14 -2.47 8.87 1.70
CA VAL A 14 -1.91 9.49 0.50
C VAL A 14 -1.49 8.43 -0.51
N LEU A 15 -0.80 7.38 -0.04
CA LEU A 15 -0.43 6.25 -0.88
C LEU A 15 -1.67 5.54 -1.47
N GLY A 16 -2.72 5.32 -0.68
CA GLY A 16 -3.98 4.75 -1.17
C GLY A 16 -4.61 5.58 -2.31
N LEU A 17 -4.61 6.91 -2.18
CA LEU A 17 -5.06 7.82 -3.25
C LEU A 17 -4.21 7.68 -4.52
N ILE A 18 -2.88 7.58 -4.37
CA ILE A 18 -1.97 7.38 -5.52
C ILE A 18 -2.27 6.05 -6.21
N LEU A 19 -2.48 4.96 -5.45
CA LEU A 19 -2.87 3.66 -6.02
C LEU A 19 -4.19 3.77 -6.80
N ILE A 20 -5.21 4.41 -6.24
CA ILE A 20 -6.51 4.57 -6.93
C ILE A 20 -6.31 5.37 -8.23
N GLY A 21 -5.61 6.49 -8.18
CA GLY A 21 -5.33 7.31 -9.36
C GLY A 21 -4.58 6.55 -10.45
N LEU A 22 -3.58 5.77 -10.06
CA LEU A 22 -2.82 4.92 -10.97
C LEU A 22 -3.67 3.79 -11.55
N GLY A 23 -4.57 3.21 -10.75
CA GLY A 23 -5.55 2.24 -11.20
C GLY A 23 -6.52 2.80 -12.24
N VAL A 24 -7.05 4.01 -12.03
CA VAL A 24 -7.91 4.68 -13.02
C VAL A 24 -7.13 5.00 -14.30
N PHE A 25 -5.87 5.44 -14.18
CA PHE A 25 -5.00 5.70 -15.33
C PHE A 25 -4.78 4.44 -16.18
N LEU A 26 -4.52 3.30 -15.54
CA LEU A 26 -4.41 2.00 -16.20
C LEU A 26 -5.73 1.57 -16.88
N LEU A 27 -6.87 1.89 -16.26
CA LEU A 27 -8.19 1.63 -16.83
C LEU A 27 -8.40 2.45 -18.12
N ALA A 28 -8.05 3.73 -18.09
CA ALA A 28 -8.16 4.63 -19.24
C ALA A 28 -7.20 4.29 -20.38
N SER A 29 -6.01 3.75 -20.06
CA SER A 29 -5.02 3.31 -21.04
C SER A 29 -5.31 1.92 -21.63
N SER A 30 -6.50 1.34 -21.36
CA SER A 30 -6.96 0.05 -21.90
C SER A 30 -5.96 -1.09 -21.66
N PHE A 31 -5.35 -1.11 -20.46
CA PHE A 31 -4.33 -2.10 -20.14
C PHE A 31 -4.92 -3.53 -20.23
N PRO A 32 -4.28 -4.46 -20.96
CA PRO A 32 -4.86 -5.77 -21.25
C PRO A 32 -4.99 -6.68 -20.03
N LEU A 33 -4.32 -6.34 -18.93
CA LEU A 33 -4.33 -7.09 -17.67
C LEU A 33 -5.34 -6.50 -16.68
N SER A 34 -6.63 -6.71 -16.95
CA SER A 34 -7.75 -6.19 -16.14
C SER A 34 -7.65 -6.56 -14.65
N PHE A 35 -7.10 -7.74 -14.35
CA PHE A 35 -6.91 -8.22 -12.98
C PHE A 35 -5.93 -7.35 -12.17
N ILE A 36 -4.90 -6.81 -12.82
CA ILE A 36 -3.94 -5.91 -12.18
C ILE A 36 -4.66 -4.62 -11.80
N THR A 37 -5.41 -4.06 -12.75
CA THR A 37 -6.12 -2.80 -12.57
C THR A 37 -7.13 -2.86 -11.45
N ILE A 38 -7.94 -3.93 -11.41
CA ILE A 38 -8.90 -4.17 -10.34
C ILE A 38 -8.18 -4.32 -9.00
N GLY A 39 -7.10 -5.09 -8.94
CA GLY A 39 -6.33 -5.28 -7.72
C GLY A 39 -5.70 -3.99 -7.17
N VAL A 40 -5.16 -3.14 -8.04
CA VAL A 40 -4.60 -1.83 -7.65
C VAL A 40 -5.69 -0.90 -7.10
N ILE A 41 -6.85 -0.84 -7.77
CA ILE A 41 -7.99 -0.01 -7.33
C ILE A 41 -8.53 -0.50 -5.99
N VAL A 42 -8.79 -1.81 -5.88
CA VAL A 42 -9.34 -2.42 -4.65
C VAL A 42 -8.36 -2.27 -3.50
N GLY A 43 -7.06 -2.54 -3.71
CA GLY A 43 -6.03 -2.35 -2.69
C GLY A 43 -5.93 -0.89 -2.21
N GLY A 44 -5.98 0.06 -3.15
CA GLY A 44 -6.02 1.49 -2.82
C GLY A 44 -7.26 1.89 -2.03
N LEU A 45 -8.44 1.37 -2.41
CA LEU A 45 -9.69 1.64 -1.72
C LEU A 45 -9.68 1.07 -0.28
N LEU A 46 -9.19 -0.15 -0.08
CA LEU A 46 -9.05 -0.73 1.27
C LEU A 46 -8.14 0.13 2.16
N LEU A 47 -6.99 0.57 1.64
CA LEU A 47 -6.08 1.48 2.36
C LEU A 47 -6.78 2.79 2.74
N LEU A 48 -7.53 3.36 1.80
CA LEU A 48 -8.24 4.61 2.02
C LEU A 48 -9.31 4.48 3.11
N VAL A 49 -10.12 3.43 3.07
CA VAL A 49 -11.16 3.17 4.08
C VAL A 49 -10.54 2.99 5.46
N ILE A 50 -9.47 2.20 5.57
CA ILE A 50 -8.82 1.94 6.88
C ILE A 50 -8.15 3.21 7.43
N GLY A 51 -7.57 4.03 6.55
CA GLY A 51 -6.96 5.29 6.90
C GLY A 51 -7.96 6.38 7.31
N CYS A 52 -9.03 6.58 6.53
CA CYS A 52 -10.07 7.59 6.81
C CYS A 52 -10.92 7.26 8.03
N LEU A 53 -11.24 5.98 8.29
CA LEU A 53 -12.04 5.59 9.46
C LEU A 53 -11.26 5.67 10.78
N GLY A 54 -9.99 6.10 10.79
CA GLY A 54 -9.18 6.21 12.00
C GLY A 54 -8.84 4.87 12.67
N LYS A 55 -9.31 3.73 12.12
CA LYS A 55 -9.01 2.35 12.58
C LYS A 55 -7.52 2.03 12.51
N CYS A 56 -6.81 2.75 11.65
CA CYS A 56 -5.37 2.83 11.54
C CYS A 56 -4.63 3.06 12.88
N LEU A 57 -5.21 3.82 13.83
CA LEU A 57 -4.60 4.03 15.15
C LEU A 57 -4.82 2.87 16.12
N ARG A 58 -5.91 2.11 15.92
CA ARG A 58 -6.42 1.11 16.86
C ARG A 58 -5.84 -0.29 16.60
N ILE A 59 -5.45 -0.60 15.36
CA ILE A 59 -4.90 -1.92 14.98
C ILE A 59 -3.72 -1.75 13.99
N PRO A 60 -2.51 -1.36 14.47
CA PRO A 60 -1.35 -1.16 13.61
C PRO A 60 -0.92 -2.43 12.87
N GLY A 61 -1.14 -3.61 13.47
CA GLY A 61 -0.80 -4.89 12.86
C GLY A 61 -1.58 -5.21 11.58
N LEU A 62 -2.87 -4.87 11.52
CA LEU A 62 -3.69 -5.12 10.34
C LEU A 62 -3.29 -4.21 9.17
N LEU A 63 -2.96 -2.95 9.48
CA LEU A 63 -2.43 -2.00 8.50
C LEU A 63 -1.10 -2.47 7.92
N CYS A 64 -0.18 -2.89 8.80
CA CYS A 64 1.09 -3.49 8.40
C CYS A 64 0.88 -4.68 7.46
N LEU A 65 0.05 -5.65 7.87
CA LEU A 65 -0.23 -6.86 7.09
C LEU A 65 -0.84 -6.54 5.73
N LEU A 66 -1.74 -5.55 5.67
CA LEU A 66 -2.31 -5.09 4.41
C LEU A 66 -1.27 -4.40 3.52
N LEU A 67 -0.39 -3.57 4.09
CA LEU A 67 0.72 -2.98 3.34
C LEU A 67 1.64 -4.07 2.78
N THR A 68 1.96 -5.11 3.55
CA THR A 68 2.76 -6.24 3.06
C THR A 68 2.09 -7.00 1.93
N LEU A 69 0.76 -7.14 1.98
CA LEU A 69 0.01 -7.79 0.91
C LEU A 69 0.04 -6.94 -0.36
N ILE A 70 -0.09 -5.62 -0.23
CA ILE A 70 -0.07 -4.66 -1.34
C ILE A 70 1.33 -4.53 -1.93
N THR A 71 2.40 -4.51 -1.13
CA THR A 71 3.78 -4.51 -1.63
C THR A 71 4.05 -5.73 -2.49
N LEU A 72 3.68 -6.91 -1.99
CA LEU A 72 3.86 -8.16 -2.70
C LEU A 72 3.09 -8.14 -4.03
N PHE A 73 1.85 -7.67 -4.00
CA PHE A 73 1.04 -7.51 -5.20
C PHE A 73 1.68 -6.55 -6.22
N LEU A 74 2.14 -5.37 -5.79
CA LEU A 74 2.78 -4.37 -6.67
C LEU A 74 4.08 -4.88 -7.30
N ILE A 75 4.91 -5.59 -6.54
CA ILE A 75 6.15 -6.17 -7.04
C ILE A 75 5.85 -7.25 -8.09
N ILE A 76 4.97 -8.20 -7.76
CA ILE A 76 4.62 -9.30 -8.67
C ILE A 76 3.99 -8.76 -9.96
N THR A 77 3.02 -7.84 -9.85
CA THR A 77 2.35 -7.25 -11.01
C THR A 77 3.26 -6.33 -11.82
N GLY A 78 4.17 -5.60 -11.17
CA GLY A 78 5.20 -4.81 -11.83
C GLY A 78 6.14 -5.66 -12.68
N VAL A 79 6.62 -6.78 -12.14
CA VAL A 79 7.44 -7.75 -12.88
C VAL A 79 6.64 -8.36 -14.04
N LEU A 80 5.39 -8.77 -13.81
CA LEU A 80 4.51 -9.29 -14.85
C LEU A 80 4.28 -8.27 -15.98
N ALA A 81 4.10 -6.99 -15.65
CA ALA A 81 3.90 -5.93 -16.65
C ALA A 81 5.13 -5.72 -17.54
N ILE A 82 6.34 -5.85 -16.99
CA ILE A 82 7.58 -5.77 -17.77
C ILE A 82 7.72 -6.98 -18.70
N VAL A 83 7.44 -8.18 -18.19
CA VAL A 83 7.65 -9.43 -18.93
C VAL A 83 6.60 -9.63 -20.03
N LEU A 84 5.31 -9.42 -19.75
CA LEU A 84 4.24 -9.72 -20.71
C LEU A 84 3.97 -8.60 -21.71
N ILE A 85 4.01 -7.34 -21.26
CA ILE A 85 3.54 -6.19 -22.07
C ILE A 85 4.73 -5.38 -22.58
N SER A 86 5.95 -5.69 -22.12
CA SER A 86 7.17 -4.91 -22.41
C SER A 86 7.02 -3.43 -22.08
N SER A 87 6.07 -3.09 -21.19
CA SER A 87 5.81 -1.71 -20.76
C SER A 87 6.71 -1.38 -19.58
N ILE A 88 7.95 -1.02 -19.92
CA ILE A 88 9.01 -0.74 -18.95
C ILE A 88 8.62 0.41 -18.02
N VAL A 89 7.97 1.45 -18.56
CA VAL A 89 7.59 2.66 -17.80
C VAL A 89 6.59 2.33 -16.70
N ILE A 90 5.50 1.63 -17.04
CA ILE A 90 4.44 1.30 -16.08
C ILE A 90 4.95 0.30 -15.05
N GLY A 91 5.72 -0.70 -15.50
CA GLY A 91 6.39 -1.65 -14.61
C GLY A 91 7.31 -0.97 -13.60
N LEU A 92 8.13 0.00 -14.04
CA LEU A 92 9.00 0.76 -13.13
C LEU A 92 8.21 1.55 -12.09
N ILE A 93 7.10 2.17 -12.48
CA ILE A 93 6.26 2.94 -11.56
C ILE A 93 5.64 2.01 -10.51
N LEU A 94 5.11 0.86 -10.91
CA LEU A 94 4.55 -0.16 -10.00
C LEU A 94 5.60 -0.66 -9.01
N ILE A 95 6.80 -0.98 -9.49
CA ILE A 95 7.92 -1.43 -8.64
C ILE A 95 8.37 -0.30 -7.70
N GLY A 96 8.48 0.93 -8.20
CA GLY A 96 8.86 2.10 -7.39
C GLY A 96 7.87 2.37 -6.25
N LEU A 97 6.56 2.30 -6.54
CA LEU A 97 5.53 2.34 -5.50
C LEU A 97 5.67 1.16 -4.54
N GLY A 98 5.92 -0.05 -5.07
CA GLY A 98 6.18 -1.25 -4.29
C GLY A 98 7.30 -1.05 -3.26
N VAL A 99 8.44 -0.52 -3.68
CA VAL A 99 9.58 -0.21 -2.80
C VAL A 99 9.21 0.84 -1.74
N LEU A 100 8.49 1.89 -2.14
CA LEU A 100 8.03 2.92 -1.20
C LEU A 100 7.10 2.30 -0.13
N THR A 101 6.14 1.49 -0.53
CA THR A 101 5.29 0.73 0.41
C THR A 101 6.10 -0.20 1.31
N LEU A 102 7.17 -0.80 0.81
CA LEU A 102 8.02 -1.71 1.56
C LEU A 102 8.76 -0.96 2.68
N LEU A 103 9.22 0.25 2.39
CA LEU A 103 9.80 1.15 3.38
C LEU A 103 8.79 1.51 4.48
N LEU A 104 7.56 1.88 4.09
CA LEU A 104 6.48 2.15 5.07
C LEU A 104 6.16 0.90 5.90
N THR A 105 6.18 -0.28 5.28
CA THR A 105 5.93 -1.56 5.96
C THR A 105 7.02 -1.83 7.00
N ALA A 106 8.30 -1.64 6.64
CA ALA A 106 9.42 -1.81 7.56
C ALA A 106 9.30 -0.86 8.77
N ILE A 107 9.00 0.42 8.53
CA ILE A 107 8.77 1.40 9.60
C ILE A 107 7.59 0.98 10.49
N CYS A 108 6.50 0.51 9.89
CA CYS A 108 5.33 0.02 10.62
C CYS A 108 5.66 -1.23 11.47
N LEU A 109 6.46 -2.16 10.96
CA LEU A 109 6.87 -3.38 11.65
C LEU A 109 7.80 -3.06 12.82
N ILE A 110 8.80 -2.21 12.61
CA ILE A 110 9.73 -1.75 13.66
C ILE A 110 8.95 -1.06 14.78
N ASN A 111 8.03 -0.16 14.43
CA ASN A 111 7.22 0.55 15.43
C ASN A 111 6.25 -0.38 16.17
N THR A 112 5.77 -1.45 15.53
CA THR A 112 4.92 -2.47 16.18
C THR A 112 5.71 -3.39 17.10
N CYS A 113 6.91 -3.81 16.68
CA CYS A 113 7.77 -4.71 17.45
C CYS A 113 8.52 -4.02 18.60
N CYS A 114 8.99 -2.78 18.40
CA CYS A 114 9.73 -2.03 19.43
C CYS A 114 8.83 -1.27 20.41
N CYS A 115 7.55 -1.09 20.11
CA CYS A 115 6.57 -0.48 21.01
C CYS A 115 5.33 -1.39 21.10
N PRO A 116 5.42 -2.55 21.78
CA PRO A 116 4.22 -3.30 22.13
C PRO A 116 3.33 -2.36 22.95
N SER A 117 2.09 -2.17 22.49
CA SER A 117 1.11 -1.30 23.14
C SER A 117 1.09 -1.59 24.64
N LYS A 118 1.39 -0.58 25.46
CA LYS A 118 1.02 -0.53 26.88
C LYS A 118 -0.51 -0.36 27.00
N ASP A 119 -1.27 -1.23 26.36
CA ASP A 119 -2.74 -1.33 26.46
C ASP A 119 -3.14 -2.68 27.06
N LYS A 120 -2.36 -3.13 28.04
CA LYS A 120 -2.80 -4.01 29.12
C LYS A 120 -2.33 -3.38 30.44
N PRO A 121 -3.18 -3.24 31.48
CA PRO A 121 -2.63 -3.13 32.82
C PRO A 121 -1.82 -4.41 33.11
N CYS A 122 -0.63 -4.23 33.67
CA CYS A 122 -0.12 -5.21 34.62
C CYS A 122 -1.04 -5.20 35.84
#